data_AF-A0A2E4Y313-F1
#
_entry.id   AF-A0A2E4Y313-F1
#
_cell.length_a   1.000
_cell.length_b   1.000
_cell.length_c   1.000
_cell.angle_alpha   90.00
_cell.angle_beta   90.00
_cell.angle_gamma   90.00
#
_symmetry.space_group_name_H-M   'P 1'
#
loop_
_entity.id
_entity.type
_entity.pdbx_description
1 polymer ?
#
loop_
_entity_poly.entity_id
_entity_poly.type
_entity_poly.pdbx_seq_one_letter_code
_entity_poly.pdbx_strand_id
1 'polypeptide(L)'
;MLTKNQESIQLLNTAIIKNKEKKIDSKFEEKLAHTCQAPAMEALGMAITQLSNDLDISRDQAAILIVDTIKELESSWNDYLLMEGIEKIKENLKS
;
A
#
# COMPACT_ATOMS: atom_id res chain seq x y z
N MET A 1 23.34 -19.13 -40.40
CA MET A 1 23.25 -17.67 -40.55
C MET A 1 21.81 -17.29 -40.26
N LEU A 2 21.53 -16.67 -39.11
CA LEU A 2 20.19 -16.15 -38.82
C LEU A 2 19.93 -15.02 -39.82
N THR A 3 18.72 -14.97 -40.37
CA THR A 3 18.36 -13.87 -41.30
C THR A 3 18.36 -12.55 -40.52
N LYS A 4 18.75 -11.44 -41.15
CA LYS A 4 18.79 -10.09 -40.53
C LYS A 4 17.53 -9.74 -39.72
N ASN A 5 16.38 -10.26 -40.12
CA ASN A 5 15.11 -10.08 -39.43
C ASN A 5 15.05 -10.83 -38.09
N GLN A 6 15.61 -12.04 -37.98
CA GLN A 6 15.60 -12.82 -36.74
C GLN A 6 16.49 -12.19 -35.66
N GLU A 7 17.65 -11.64 -36.03
CA GLU A 7 18.51 -10.92 -35.08
C GLU A 7 17.84 -9.64 -34.56
N SER A 8 17.17 -8.91 -35.45
CA SER A 8 16.41 -7.70 -35.08
C SER A 8 15.23 -8.04 -34.16
N ILE A 9 14.52 -9.15 -34.43
CA ILE A 9 13.41 -9.64 -33.59
C ILE A 9 13.92 -10.08 -32.21
N GLN A 10 15.08 -10.76 -32.14
CA GLN A 10 15.67 -11.19 -30.88
C GLN A 10 16.13 -10.01 -30.02
N LEU A 11 16.70 -8.97 -30.62
CA LEU A 11 17.04 -7.72 -29.94
C LEU A 11 15.79 -7.01 -29.41
N LEU A 12 14.73 -6.95 -30.21
CA LEU A 12 13.46 -6.34 -29.81
C LEU A 12 12.81 -7.10 -28.65
N ASN A 13 12.77 -8.43 -28.71
CA ASN A 13 12.23 -9.28 -27.64
C ASN A 13 13.04 -9.14 -26.35
N THR A 14 14.37 -9.08 -26.45
CA THR A 14 15.26 -8.85 -25.31
C THR A 14 15.02 -7.47 -24.70
N ALA A 15 14.83 -6.44 -25.52
CA ALA A 15 14.52 -5.09 -25.06
C ALA A 15 13.14 -5.01 -24.39
N ILE A 16 12.12 -5.71 -24.91
CA ILE A 16 10.78 -5.79 -24.32
C ILE A 16 10.83 -6.51 -22.97
N ILE A 17 11.54 -7.63 -22.86
CA ILE A 17 11.71 -8.38 -21.60
C ILE A 17 12.45 -7.51 -20.58
N LYS A 18 13.60 -6.92 -20.94
CA LYS A 18 14.35 -6.01 -20.04
C LYS A 18 13.56 -4.78 -19.61
N ASN A 19 12.69 -4.24 -20.48
CA ASN A 19 11.82 -3.11 -20.13
C ASN A 19 10.69 -3.54 -19.18
N LYS A 20 10.15 -4.75 -19.34
CA LYS A 20 9.18 -5.33 -18.38
C LYS A 20 9.82 -5.66 -17.04
N GLU A 21 11.06 -6.18 -17.00
CA GLU A 21 11.84 -6.39 -15.77
C GLU A 21 12.11 -5.05 -15.05
N LYS A 22 12.52 -4.00 -15.77
CA LYS A 22 12.69 -2.65 -15.19
C LYS A 22 11.42 -2.04 -14.61
N LYS A 23 10.24 -2.39 -15.14
CA LYS A 23 8.95 -1.89 -14.64
C LYS A 23 8.47 -2.61 -13.38
N ILE A 24 9.04 -3.76 -13.03
CA ILE A 24 8.61 -4.59 -11.91
C ILE A 24 9.32 -4.23 -10.60
N ASP A 25 10.50 -3.60 -10.61
CA ASP A 25 11.24 -3.33 -9.35
C ASP A 25 11.19 -1.88 -8.86
N SER A 26 11.46 -0.87 -9.70
CA SER A 26 11.67 0.49 -9.18
C SER A 26 10.40 1.16 -8.66
N LYS A 27 9.23 0.80 -9.20
CA LYS A 27 7.95 1.44 -8.82
C LYS A 27 7.43 1.00 -7.45
N PHE A 28 7.75 -0.20 -6.98
CA PHE A 28 7.29 -0.66 -5.67
C PHE A 28 8.11 -0.02 -4.56
N GLU A 29 9.43 0.02 -4.72
CA GLU A 29 10.33 0.73 -3.80
C GLU A 29 10.02 2.23 -3.76
N GLU A 30 9.81 2.88 -4.92
CA GLU A 30 9.40 4.28 -4.99
C GLU A 30 8.04 4.54 -4.31
N LYS A 31 7.05 3.67 -4.52
CA LYS A 31 5.74 3.80 -3.86
C LYS A 31 5.82 3.60 -2.36
N LEU A 32 6.62 2.64 -1.90
CA LEU A 32 6.85 2.38 -0.48
C LEU A 32 7.58 3.57 0.15
N ALA A 33 8.67 4.03 -0.47
CA ALA A 33 9.42 5.19 -0.03
C ALA A 33 8.55 6.43 0.07
N HIS A 34 7.74 6.71 -0.96
CA HIS A 34 6.79 7.82 -0.95
C HIS A 34 5.75 7.70 0.18
N THR A 35 5.24 6.49 0.43
CA THR A 35 4.30 6.24 1.54
C THR A 35 4.98 6.47 2.89
N CYS A 36 6.17 5.92 3.10
CA CYS A 36 6.96 6.07 4.33
C CYS A 36 7.35 7.53 4.61
N GLN A 37 7.49 8.35 3.58
CA GLN A 37 7.81 9.78 3.68
C GLN A 37 6.57 10.68 3.77
N ALA A 38 5.35 10.12 3.72
CA ALA A 38 4.14 10.92 3.80
C ALA A 38 4.02 11.59 5.19
N PRO A 39 3.52 12.84 5.29
CA PRO A 39 3.28 13.50 6.58
C PRO A 39 2.41 12.70 7.54
N ALA A 40 1.52 11.85 7.00
CA ALA A 40 0.72 10.92 7.78
C ALA A 40 1.58 9.93 8.59
N MET A 41 2.73 9.50 8.07
CA MET A 41 3.64 8.60 8.79
C MET A 41 4.33 9.28 9.97
N GLU A 42 4.63 10.58 9.85
CA GLU A 42 5.15 11.39 10.96
C GLU A 42 4.11 11.52 12.07
N ALA A 43 2.86 11.85 11.72
CA ALA A 43 1.75 11.91 12.66
C ALA A 43 1.50 10.55 13.35
N LEU A 44 1.61 9.44 12.60
CA LEU A 44 1.53 8.09 13.17
C LEU A 44 2.68 7.82 14.14
N GLY A 45 3.90 8.28 13.85
CA GLY A 45 5.03 8.18 14.77
C GLY A 45 4.79 8.90 16.11
N MET A 46 4.17 10.09 16.07
CA MET A 46 3.74 10.80 17.27
C MET A 46 2.65 10.03 18.04
N ALA A 47 1.65 9.50 17.32
CA ALA A 47 0.57 8.70 17.91
C ALA A 47 1.10 7.41 18.57
N ILE A 48 2.05 6.72 17.94
CA ILE A 48 2.73 5.54 18.51
C ILE A 48 3.44 5.92 19.81
N THR A 49 4.13 7.05 19.84
CA THR A 49 4.84 7.51 21.04
C THR A 49 3.86 7.84 22.16
N GLN A 50 2.77 8.54 21.85
CA GLN A 50 1.73 8.87 22.82
C GLN A 50 1.08 7.59 23.37
N LEU A 51 0.68 6.67 22.50
CA LEU A 51 0.00 5.43 22.87
C LEU A 51 0.89 4.49 23.70
N SER A 52 2.18 4.43 23.36
CA SER A 52 3.19 3.69 24.13
C SER A 52 3.28 4.21 25.57
N ASN A 53 3.23 5.52 25.77
CA ASN A 53 3.24 6.14 27.09
C ASN A 53 1.92 5.91 27.84
N ASP A 54 0.78 6.10 27.17
CA ASP A 54 -0.54 6.01 27.78
C ASP A 54 -0.87 4.60 28.28
N LEU A 55 -0.38 3.57 27.58
CA LEU A 55 -0.64 2.17 27.88
C LEU A 55 0.52 1.46 28.60
N ASP A 56 1.63 2.14 28.86
CA ASP A 56 2.86 1.57 29.43
C ASP A 56 3.33 0.31 28.67
N ILE A 57 3.41 0.42 27.33
CA ILE A 57 3.86 -0.64 26.43
C ILE A 57 5.03 -0.17 25.56
N SER A 58 5.74 -1.10 24.91
CA SER A 58 6.80 -0.71 23.98
C SER A 58 6.25 0.00 22.74
N ARG A 59 7.06 0.84 22.09
CA ARG A 59 6.68 1.51 20.83
C ARG A 59 6.33 0.52 19.73
N ASP A 60 7.00 -0.63 19.69
CA ASP A 60 6.70 -1.70 18.72
C ASP A 60 5.30 -2.29 18.98
N GLN A 61 4.94 -2.52 20.26
CA GLN A 61 3.61 -2.99 20.64
C GLN A 61 2.53 -1.95 20.32
N ALA A 62 2.79 -0.67 20.58
CA ALA A 62 1.87 0.41 20.21
C ALA A 62 1.69 0.55 18.69
N ALA A 63 2.75 0.36 17.91
CA ALA A 63 2.67 0.36 16.44
C ALA A 63 1.83 -0.81 15.91
N ILE A 64 2.03 -2.02 16.44
CA ILE A 64 1.22 -3.20 16.11
C ILE A 64 -0.26 -2.92 16.42
N LEU A 65 -0.54 -2.39 17.61
CA LEU A 65 -1.91 -2.08 18.04
C LEU A 65 -2.62 -1.10 17.09
N ILE A 66 -1.94 -0.04 16.66
CA ILE A 66 -2.50 0.93 15.71
C ILE A 66 -2.79 0.27 14.36
N VAL A 67 -1.85 -0.51 13.82
CA VAL A 67 -2.01 -1.18 12.53
C VAL A 67 -3.17 -2.16 12.56
N ASP A 68 -3.27 -2.97 13.62
CA ASP A 68 -4.34 -3.96 13.76
C ASP A 68 -5.71 -3.30 13.93
N THR A 69 -5.79 -2.23 14.73
CA THR A 69 -7.03 -1.44 14.89
C THR A 69 -7.52 -0.87 13.56
N ILE A 70 -6.61 -0.34 12.72
CA ILE A 70 -6.98 0.21 11.40
C ILE A 70 -7.46 -0.91 10.46
N LYS A 71 -6.81 -2.07 10.46
CA LYS A 71 -7.24 -3.22 9.65
C LYS A 71 -8.60 -3.75 10.08
N GLU A 72 -8.84 -3.84 11.38
CA GLU A 72 -10.14 -4.25 11.93
C GLU A 72 -11.25 -3.26 11.54
N LEU A 73 -10.95 -1.96 11.58
CA LEU A 73 -11.85 -0.92 11.11
C LEU A 73 -12.17 -1.10 9.61
N GLU A 74 -11.16 -1.28 8.76
CA GLU A 74 -11.35 -1.51 7.32
C GLU A 74 -12.18 -2.76 7.05
N SER A 75 -11.89 -3.86 7.74
CA SER A 75 -12.66 -5.11 7.62
C SER A 75 -14.12 -4.91 8.03
N SER A 76 -14.36 -4.24 9.16
CA SER A 76 -15.71 -3.97 9.67
C SER A 76 -16.51 -3.12 8.69
N TRP A 77 -15.87 -2.13 8.06
CA TRP A 77 -16.50 -1.33 7.01
C TRP A 77 -16.79 -2.13 5.75
N ASN A 78 -15.88 -3.02 5.34
CA ASN A 78 -16.13 -3.89 4.19
C ASN A 78 -17.33 -4.81 4.43
N ASP A 79 -17.43 -5.42 5.62
CA ASP A 79 -18.58 -6.25 5.99
C ASP A 79 -19.87 -5.43 6.01
N TYR A 80 -19.82 -4.24 6.61
CA TYR A 80 -20.96 -3.33 6.67
C TYR A 80 -21.42 -2.88 5.27
N LEU A 81 -20.48 -2.54 4.39
CA LEU A 81 -20.75 -2.18 2.99
C LEU A 81 -21.35 -3.34 2.20
N LEU A 82 -20.89 -4.57 2.44
CA LEU A 82 -21.44 -5.78 1.82
C LEU A 82 -22.86 -6.07 2.30
N MET A 83 -23.14 -5.85 3.60
CA MET A 83 -24.45 -6.15 4.19
C MET A 83 -25.51 -5.09 3.86
N GLU A 84 -25.18 -3.79 3.94
CA GLU A 84 -26.16 -2.72 3.74
C GLU A 84 -26.16 -2.14 2.32
N GLY A 85 -25.09 -2.33 1.56
CA GLY A 85 -24.89 -1.70 0.26
C GLY A 85 -24.41 -0.24 0.38
N ILE A 86 -23.48 0.13 -0.51
CA ILE A 86 -22.79 1.44 -0.47
C ILE A 86 -23.73 2.65 -0.63
N GLU A 87 -24.91 2.47 -1.23
CA GLU A 87 -25.87 3.56 -1.47
C GLU A 87 -26.58 4.01 -0.18
N LYS A 88 -27.06 3.07 0.64
CA LYS A 88 -27.65 3.37 1.96
C LYS A 88 -26.66 4.06 2.89
N ILE A 89 -25.40 3.65 2.83
CA ILE A 89 -24.34 4.24 3.66
C ILE A 89 -24.06 5.68 3.22
N LYS A 90 -24.05 5.97 1.91
CA LYS A 90 -23.94 7.35 1.40
C LYS A 90 -25.12 8.23 1.80
N GLU A 91 -26.33 7.68 1.94
CA GLU A 91 -27.49 8.43 2.46
C GLU A 91 -27.33 8.78 3.94
N ASN A 92 -26.77 7.87 4.74
CA ASN A 92 -26.52 8.09 6.17
C ASN A 92 -25.27 8.95 6.47
N LEU A 93 -24.26 8.93 5.59
CA LEU A 93 -23.02 9.73 5.72
C LEU A 93 -23.12 11.13 5.10
N LYS A 94 -24.18 11.44 4.35
CA LYS A 94 -24.50 12.82 3.95
C LYS A 94 -25.00 13.58 5.19
N SER A 95 -24.05 14.02 6.01
CA SER A 95 -24.20 15.15 6.92
C SER A 95 -23.60 16.40 6.26
#